data_AF-A0A2U8HBH3-F1
#
_entry.id   AF-A0A2U8HBH3-F1
#
_cell.length_a   1.000
_cell.length_b   1.000
_cell.length_c   1.000
_cell.angle_alpha   90.00
_cell.angle_beta   90.00
_cell.angle_gamma   90.00
#
_symmetry.space_group_name_H-M   'P 1'
#
loop_
_entity.id
_entity.type
_entity.pdbx_description
1 polymer ?
#
loop_
_entity_poly.entity_id
_entity_poly.type
_entity_poly.pdbx_seq_one_letter_code
_entity_poly.pdbx_strand_id
1 'polypeptide(L)'
;MTMTDQRRKEEGTLASLFEAERQNAPVPSGDWMARMEALARAEQPAARPAGTAAPAPRRRAGWREALRAFGGWPAVVGLVAACATGVWIGIASPETMTALITLDSSSQLSALDPASGFDYAMLGL
;
A
#
# COMPACT_ATOMS: atom_id res chain seq x y z
N MET A 1 -21.57 -6.81 -21.89
CA MET A 1 -21.20 -8.09 -21.24
C MET A 1 -19.77 -8.44 -21.66
N THR A 2 -18.81 -7.53 -21.41
CA THR A 2 -17.53 -7.48 -22.15
C THR A 2 -16.32 -7.26 -21.24
N MET A 3 -16.50 -6.56 -20.11
CA MET A 3 -15.40 -6.21 -19.19
C MET A 3 -14.92 -7.37 -18.31
N THR A 4 -15.83 -8.25 -17.87
CA THR A 4 -15.53 -9.37 -16.95
C THR A 4 -14.86 -10.56 -17.62
N ASP A 5 -15.06 -10.75 -18.93
CA ASP A 5 -14.44 -11.85 -19.69
C ASP A 5 -12.96 -11.57 -19.97
N GLN A 6 -12.62 -10.31 -20.30
CA GLN A 6 -11.22 -9.88 -20.52
C GLN A 6 -10.37 -10.04 -19.24
N ARG A 7 -10.89 -9.60 -18.09
CA ARG A 7 -10.21 -9.75 -16.79
C ARG A 7 -9.91 -11.21 -16.46
N ARG A 8 -10.84 -12.13 -16.73
CA ARG A 8 -10.63 -13.57 -16.49
C ARG A 8 -9.54 -14.16 -17.39
N LYS A 9 -9.47 -13.72 -18.66
CA LYS A 9 -8.41 -14.14 -19.61
C LYS A 9 -7.05 -13.57 -19.22
N GLU A 10 -6.99 -12.32 -18.79
CA GLU A 10 -5.78 -11.68 -18.27
C GLU A 10 -5.28 -12.38 -17.00
N GLU A 11 -6.15 -12.62 -16.01
CA GLU A 11 -5.81 -13.33 -14.77
C GLU A 11 -5.26 -14.74 -15.04
N GLY A 12 -5.86 -15.48 -15.97
CA GLY A 12 -5.37 -16.80 -16.38
C GLY A 12 -3.99 -16.75 -17.05
N THR A 13 -3.73 -15.71 -17.85
CA THR A 13 -2.43 -15.50 -18.51
C THR A 13 -1.37 -15.06 -17.52
N LEU A 14 -1.71 -14.19 -16.56
CA LEU A 14 -0.79 -13.77 -15.50
C LEU A 14 -0.44 -14.91 -14.56
N ALA A 15 -1.42 -15.77 -14.23
CA ALA A 15 -1.20 -16.92 -13.38
C ALA A 15 -0.14 -17.88 -13.95
N SER A 16 -0.12 -18.12 -15.27
CA SER A 16 0.89 -18.97 -15.90
C SER A 16 2.28 -18.34 -15.90
N LEU A 17 2.38 -17.01 -16.07
CA LEU A 17 3.64 -16.28 -15.96
C LEU A 17 4.22 -16.35 -14.54
N PHE A 18 3.38 -16.18 -13.51
CA PHE A 18 3.82 -16.30 -12.12
C PHE A 18 4.21 -17.72 -11.72
N GLU A 19 3.60 -18.73 -12.34
CA GLU A 19 3.97 -20.14 -12.10
C GLU A 19 5.34 -20.46 -12.72
N ALA A 20 5.61 -19.96 -13.93
CA ALA A 20 6.90 -20.13 -14.60
C ALA A 20 8.05 -19.46 -13.81
N GLU A 21 7.83 -18.25 -13.29
CA GLU A 21 8.83 -17.54 -12.49
C GLU A 21 9.05 -18.20 -11.11
N ARG A 22 8.02 -18.80 -10.51
CA ARG A 22 8.16 -19.54 -9.24
C ARG A 22 9.10 -20.73 -9.36
N GLN A 23 9.12 -21.41 -10.51
CA GLN A 23 10.03 -22.53 -10.76
C GLN A 23 11.50 -22.09 -10.88
N ASN A 24 11.74 -20.84 -11.27
CA ASN A 24 13.07 -20.24 -11.39
C ASN A 24 13.42 -19.32 -10.20
N ALA A 25 12.61 -19.34 -9.14
CA ALA A 25 12.83 -18.47 -8.00
C ALA A 25 14.19 -18.76 -7.35
N PRO A 26 15.07 -17.75 -7.19
CA PRO A 26 16.36 -17.94 -6.57
C PRO A 26 16.19 -18.36 -5.11
N VAL A 27 16.79 -19.48 -4.73
CA VAL A 27 16.78 -19.96 -3.35
C VAL A 27 17.76 -19.10 -2.53
N PRO A 28 17.34 -18.50 -1.41
CA PRO A 28 18.23 -17.72 -0.56
C PRO A 28 19.35 -18.61 0.01
N SER A 29 20.54 -18.03 0.18
CA SER A 29 21.69 -18.77 0.73
C SER A 29 21.46 -19.15 2.20
N GLY A 30 22.05 -20.27 2.63
CA GLY A 30 21.95 -20.74 4.02
C GLY A 30 22.44 -19.71 5.03
N ASP A 31 23.54 -19.01 4.72
CA ASP A 31 24.08 -17.94 5.56
C ASP A 31 23.09 -16.77 5.73
N TRP A 32 22.36 -16.41 4.67
CA TRP A 32 21.33 -15.38 4.73
C TRP A 32 20.16 -15.83 5.61
N MET A 33 19.71 -17.08 5.45
CA MET A 33 18.64 -17.66 6.28
C MET A 33 19.03 -17.67 7.76
N ALA A 34 20.27 -18.06 8.08
CA ALA A 34 20.77 -18.08 9.45
C ALA A 34 20.82 -16.68 10.07
N ARG A 35 21.23 -15.66 9.31
CA ARG A 35 21.19 -14.26 9.75
C ARG A 35 19.76 -13.76 9.97
N MET A 36 18.85 -14.07 9.05
CA MET A 36 17.43 -13.71 9.18
C MET A 36 16.80 -14.34 10.42
N GLU A 37 17.11 -15.61 10.72
CA GLU A 37 16.62 -16.28 11.92
C GLU A 37 17.16 -15.62 13.20
N ALA A 38 18.45 -15.28 13.22
CA ALA A 38 19.05 -14.58 14.36
C ALA A 38 18.38 -13.23 14.63
N LEU A 39 18.10 -12.46 13.56
CA LEU A 39 17.36 -11.20 13.65
C LEU A 39 15.93 -11.42 14.17
N ALA A 40 15.22 -12.42 13.63
CA ALA A 40 13.87 -12.73 14.07
C ALA A 40 13.83 -13.12 15.56
N ARG A 41 14.79 -13.90 16.04
CA ARG A 41 14.89 -14.24 17.47
C ARG A 41 15.20 -13.03 18.35
N ALA A 42 15.96 -12.05 17.86
CA ALA A 42 16.26 -10.83 18.61
C ALA A 42 15.01 -9.94 18.77
N GLU A 43 14.14 -9.91 17.76
CA GLU A 43 12.91 -9.11 17.77
C GLU A 43 11.73 -9.84 18.43
N GLN A 44 11.84 -11.16 18.64
CA GLN A 44 10.80 -11.90 19.35
C GLN A 44 10.66 -11.36 20.78
N PRO A 45 9.47 -10.87 21.17
CA PRO A 45 9.25 -10.43 22.53
C PRO A 45 9.51 -11.61 23.46
N ALA A 46 10.34 -11.40 24.48
CA ALA A 46 10.62 -12.42 25.47
C ALA A 46 9.31 -13.02 25.97
N ALA A 47 9.13 -14.33 25.81
CA ALA A 47 7.98 -15.03 26.34
C ALA A 47 7.90 -14.70 27.82
N ARG A 48 6.86 -13.97 28.21
CA ARG A 48 6.61 -13.65 29.62
C ARG A 48 6.59 -15.00 30.33
N PRO A 49 7.47 -15.25 31.33
CA PRO A 49 7.43 -16.51 32.04
C PRO A 49 5.99 -16.72 32.48
N ALA A 50 5.45 -17.90 32.18
CA ALA A 50 4.15 -18.34 32.66
C ALA A 50 4.26 -18.53 34.18
N GLY A 51 4.45 -17.43 34.91
CA GLY A 51 4.19 -17.37 36.32
C GLY A 51 2.74 -17.77 36.48
N THR A 52 2.53 -18.79 37.30
CA THR A 52 1.24 -19.27 37.79
C THR A 52 0.26 -18.11 37.78
N ALA A 53 -0.69 -18.13 36.84
CA ALA A 53 -1.62 -17.05 36.64
C ALA A 53 -2.42 -16.89 37.93
N ALA A 54 -1.99 -15.98 38.80
CA ALA A 54 -2.87 -15.47 39.84
C ALA A 54 -4.11 -14.94 39.10
N PRO A 55 -5.33 -15.26 39.55
CA PRO A 55 -6.53 -14.78 38.90
C PRO A 55 -6.42 -13.27 38.77
N ALA A 56 -6.27 -12.80 37.53
CA ALA A 56 -6.13 -11.38 37.27
C ALA A 56 -7.37 -10.71 37.88
N PRO A 57 -7.22 -9.65 38.69
CA PRO A 57 -8.38 -8.89 39.13
C PRO A 57 -9.12 -8.50 37.86
N ARG A 58 -10.43 -8.78 37.79
CA ARG A 58 -11.31 -8.39 36.67
C ARG A 58 -11.17 -6.89 36.46
N ARG A 59 -10.18 -6.49 35.66
CA ARG A 59 -9.94 -5.11 35.28
C ARG A 59 -11.14 -4.74 34.45
N ARG A 60 -11.90 -3.78 34.96
CA ARG A 60 -13.04 -3.20 34.24
C ARG A 60 -12.49 -2.74 32.90
N ALA A 61 -12.86 -3.44 31.83
CA ALA A 61 -12.41 -3.15 30.47
C ALA A 61 -12.89 -1.75 30.09
N GLY A 62 -12.04 -0.75 30.32
CA GLY A 62 -12.28 0.63 29.94
C GLY A 62 -11.79 0.89 28.53
N TRP A 63 -12.20 2.02 27.95
CA TRP A 63 -11.73 2.52 26.64
C TRP A 63 -10.19 2.50 26.49
N ARG A 64 -9.44 2.68 27.58
CA ARG A 64 -7.97 2.61 27.60
C ARG A 64 -7.43 1.20 27.37
N GLU A 65 -8.15 0.16 27.76
CA GLU A 65 -7.78 -1.24 27.53
C GLU A 65 -8.08 -1.64 26.09
N ALA A 66 -9.19 -1.15 25.51
CA ALA A 66 -9.48 -1.27 24.08
C ALA A 66 -8.38 -0.62 23.23
N LEU A 67 -7.97 0.61 23.56
CA LEU A 67 -6.86 1.28 22.86
C LEU A 67 -5.53 0.51 22.96
N ARG A 68 -5.26 -0.15 24.09
CA ARG A 68 -4.07 -1.01 24.23
C ARG A 68 -4.16 -2.28 23.38
N ALA A 69 -5.35 -2.86 23.23
CA ALA A 69 -5.58 -4.03 22.38
C ALA A 69 -5.38 -3.72 20.89
N PHE A 70 -5.70 -2.50 20.44
CA PHE A 70 -5.48 -2.07 19.04
C PHE A 70 -4.04 -1.63 18.73
N GLY A 71 -3.10 -1.72 19.67
CA GLY A 71 -1.70 -1.33 19.46
C GLY A 71 -1.28 -0.04 20.17
N GLY A 72 -2.16 0.57 20.98
CA GLY A 72 -1.85 1.73 21.81
C GLY A 72 -1.87 3.06 21.05
N TRP A 73 -0.95 3.96 21.40
CA TRP A 73 -0.80 5.29 20.78
C TRP A 73 -0.67 5.29 19.24
N PRO A 74 0.04 4.36 18.58
CA PRO A 74 0.11 4.35 17.11
C PRO A 74 -1.26 4.13 16.43
N ALA A 75 -2.17 3.37 17.05
CA ALA A 75 -3.53 3.21 16.53
C ALA A 75 -4.31 4.54 16.53
N VAL A 76 -4.08 5.39 17.53
CA VAL A 76 -4.67 6.73 17.62
C VAL A 76 -4.12 7.64 16.52
N VAL A 77 -2.81 7.58 16.28
CA VAL A 77 -2.18 8.36 15.19
C VAL A 77 -2.73 7.93 13.83
N GLY A 78 -2.88 6.63 13.59
CA GLY A 78 -3.50 6.11 12.36
C GLY A 78 -4.95 6.54 12.18
N LEU A 79 -5.74 6.51 13.25
CA LEU A 79 -7.14 6.98 13.23
C LEU A 79 -7.23 8.47 12.90
N VAL A 80 -6.38 9.30 13.51
CA VAL A 80 -6.32 10.74 13.24
C VAL A 80 -5.91 11.00 11.78
N ALA A 81 -4.90 10.28 11.28
CA ALA A 81 -4.49 10.39 9.87
C ALA A 81 -5.63 9.99 8.92
N ALA A 82 -6.34 8.88 9.20
CA ALA A 82 -7.48 8.46 8.40
C ALA A 82 -8.63 9.49 8.41
N CYS A 83 -8.93 10.10 9.56
CA CYS A 83 -9.90 11.19 9.64
C CYS A 83 -9.44 12.42 8.84
N ALA A 84 -8.16 12.81 8.94
CA ALA A 84 -7.61 13.93 8.18
C ALA A 84 -7.67 13.67 6.66
N THR A 85 -7.34 12.45 6.22
CA THR A 85 -7.48 12.03 4.82
C THR A 85 -8.95 12.02 4.38
N GLY A 86 -9.86 11.55 5.22
CA GLY A 86 -11.31 11.60 4.95
C GLY A 86 -11.83 13.03 4.78
N VAL A 87 -11.39 13.96 5.64
CA VAL A 87 -11.73 15.39 5.52
C VAL A 87 -11.12 15.99 4.26
N TRP A 88 -9.87 15.67 3.94
CA TRP A 88 -9.21 16.12 2.70
C TRP A 88 -10.00 15.70 1.46
N ILE A 89 -10.41 14.43 1.40
CA ILE A 89 -11.20 13.89 0.29
C ILE A 89 -12.60 14.49 0.28
N GLY A 90 -13.22 14.69 1.45
CA GLY A 90 -14.58 15.24 1.55
C GLY A 90 -14.70 16.72 1.16
N ILE A 91 -13.63 17.51 1.31
CA ILE A 91 -13.58 18.94 0.93
C ILE A 91 -13.18 19.11 -0.54
N ALA A 92 -12.64 18.08 -1.19
CA ALA A 92 -12.33 18.13 -2.61
C ALA A 92 -13.62 18.11 -3.45
N SER A 93 -14.19 19.30 -3.66
CA SER A 93 -15.20 19.54 -4.68
C SER A 93 -14.77 18.93 -6.03
N PRO A 94 -15.56 18.06 -6.67
CA PRO A 94 -15.16 17.41 -7.93
C PRO A 94 -14.86 18.42 -9.05
N GLU A 95 -15.42 19.63 -9.00
CA GLU A 95 -15.09 20.73 -9.91
C GLU A 95 -13.62 21.19 -9.85
N THR A 96 -12.95 21.19 -8.69
CA THR A 96 -11.53 21.59 -8.60
C THR A 96 -10.60 20.50 -9.11
N MET A 97 -10.92 19.22 -8.87
CA MET A 97 -10.18 18.11 -9.48
C MET A 97 -10.35 18.10 -11.00
N THR A 98 -11.56 18.35 -11.51
CA THR A 98 -11.81 18.42 -12.95
C THR A 98 -11.06 19.57 -13.60
N ALA A 99 -11.01 20.75 -12.97
CA ALA A 99 -10.25 21.89 -13.46
C ALA A 99 -8.73 21.61 -13.54
N LEU A 100 -8.14 21.00 -12.50
CA LEU A 100 -6.72 20.64 -12.49
C LEU A 100 -6.38 19.59 -13.55
N ILE A 101 -7.21 18.55 -13.69
CA ILE A 101 -7.04 17.50 -14.71
C ILE A 101 -7.19 18.07 -16.12
N THR A 102 -8.13 19.01 -16.32
CA THR A 102 -8.37 19.64 -17.63
C THR A 102 -7.22 20.57 -18.03
N LEU A 103 -6.66 21.33 -17.07
CA LEU A 103 -5.49 22.18 -17.29
C LEU A 103 -4.27 21.35 -17.70
N ASP A 104 -3.99 20.26 -16.98
CA ASP A 104 -2.88 19.34 -17.29
C ASP A 104 -3.06 18.67 -18.66
N SER A 105 -4.27 18.16 -18.94
CA SER A 105 -4.59 17.52 -20.22
C SER A 105 -4.45 18.49 -21.40
N SER A 106 -4.83 19.76 -21.22
CA SER A 106 -4.73 20.76 -22.28
C SER A 106 -3.28 21.09 -22.64
N SER A 107 -2.38 21.11 -21.65
CA SER A 107 -0.95 21.31 -21.86
C SER A 107 -0.28 20.14 -22.60
N GLN A 108 -0.68 18.91 -22.27
CA GLN A 108 -0.19 17.71 -22.94
C GLN A 108 -0.74 17.59 -24.37
N LEU A 109 -2.01 17.92 -24.60
CA LEU A 109 -2.62 17.93 -25.93
C LEU A 109 -1.99 18.99 -26.86
N SER A 110 -1.61 20.17 -26.33
CA SER A 110 -0.85 21.16 -27.12
C SER A 110 0.56 20.69 -27.48
N ALA A 111 1.20 19.85 -26.65
CA ALA A 111 2.50 19.26 -26.95
C ALA A 111 2.42 18.08 -27.94
N LEU A 112 1.25 17.44 -28.06
CA LEU A 112 0.98 16.36 -29.02
C LEU A 112 0.33 16.84 -30.33
N ASP A 113 0.12 18.15 -30.54
CA ASP A 113 -0.42 18.66 -31.80
C ASP A 113 0.60 18.41 -32.93
N PRO A 114 0.26 17.64 -33.99
CA PRO A 114 1.21 17.28 -35.04
C PRO A 114 1.82 18.50 -35.77
N ALA A 115 1.16 19.65 -35.76
CA ALA A 115 1.70 20.88 -36.32
C ALA A 115 2.88 21.44 -35.49
N SER A 116 2.78 21.41 -34.15
CA SER A 116 3.84 21.91 -33.27
C SER A 116 5.01 20.94 -33.17
N GLY A 117 4.78 19.63 -33.21
CA GLY A 117 5.84 18.63 -33.30
C GLY A 117 6.72 18.76 -34.56
N PHE A 118 6.15 19.23 -35.67
CA PHE A 118 6.89 19.50 -36.90
C PHE A 118 7.79 20.74 -36.79
N ASP A 119 7.31 21.81 -36.13
CA ASP A 119 8.10 23.00 -35.85
C ASP A 119 9.29 22.71 -34.89
N TYR A 120 9.10 21.84 -33.89
CA TYR A 120 10.21 21.38 -33.04
C TYR A 120 11.26 20.60 -33.83
N ALA A 121 10.84 19.72 -34.75
CA ALA A 121 11.75 18.98 -35.62
C ALA A 121 12.51 19.88 -36.61
N MET A 122 11.90 20.99 -37.04
CA MET A 122 12.52 22.01 -37.90
C MET A 122 13.49 22.92 -37.15
N LEU A 123 13.25 23.18 -35.86
CA LEU A 123 14.12 23.97 -35.00
C LEU A 123 15.31 23.19 -34.44
N GLY A 124 15.34 21.86 -34.60
CA GLY A 124 16.50 21.02 -34.30
C GLY A 124 16.84 20.92 -32.80
N LEU A 125 15.85 21.05 -31.92
CA LEU A 125 15.96 20.83 -30.48
C LEU A 125 15.42 19.45 -30.10
#